data_AF-A0AAU3ZIC0-F1
#
_entry.id   AF-A0AAU3ZIC0-F1
#
_cell.length_a   1.000
_cell.length_b   1.000
_cell.length_c   1.000
_cell.angle_alpha   90.00
_cell.angle_beta   90.00
_cell.angle_gamma   90.00
#
_symmetry.space_group_name_H-M   'P 1'
#
loop_
_entity.id
_entity.type
_entity.pdbx_description
1 polymer ?
#
loop_
_entity_poly.entity_id
_entity_poly.type
_entity_poly.pdbx_seq_one_letter_code
_entity_poly.pdbx_strand_id
1 'polypeptide(L)'
;MYALLEVSDNVWSNIQKDPGRRLTAGSPSVGHTFLDFGDDDFTNGRPHPMIDPSLRLERLVQEAEDPEAAVIVMDFVLGFGAHEDPVGVTLPAIAQARKTASDAGRHLEIVGYVLGTDLDTPALAEQVAALEAAGVTVTRSSTETGRFARETARKAHRA
;
A
#
# COMPACT_ATOMS: atom_id res chain seq x y z
N MET A 1 -7.70 2.91 -6.47
CA MET A 1 -8.06 2.46 -7.84
C MET A 1 -8.91 3.49 -8.60
N TYR A 2 -10.15 3.79 -8.20
CA TYR A 2 -11.08 4.61 -9.00
C TYR A 2 -10.56 6.00 -9.41
N ALA A 3 -9.91 6.73 -8.50
CA ALA A 3 -9.30 8.02 -8.83
C ALA A 3 -8.27 7.91 -9.99
N LEU A 4 -7.57 6.78 -10.09
CA LEU A 4 -6.57 6.57 -11.13
C LEU A 4 -7.17 6.17 -12.49
N LEU A 5 -8.29 5.44 -12.47
CA LEU A 5 -9.06 5.10 -13.67
C LEU A 5 -9.59 6.33 -14.42
N GLU A 6 -9.70 7.49 -13.74
CA GLU A 6 -10.06 8.77 -14.38
C GLU A 6 -8.98 9.29 -15.34
N VAL A 7 -7.73 8.84 -15.20
CA VAL A 7 -6.56 9.41 -15.89
C VAL A 7 -5.68 8.40 -16.60
N SER A 8 -5.87 7.10 -16.37
CA SER A 8 -5.13 6.03 -17.03
C SER A 8 -6.02 4.79 -17.14
N ASP A 9 -5.96 4.14 -18.30
CA ASP A 9 -6.59 2.85 -18.51
C ASP A 9 -5.70 1.70 -18.01
N ASN A 10 -4.38 1.88 -17.91
CA ASN A 10 -3.37 0.90 -17.46
C ASN A 10 -3.42 0.59 -15.95
N VAL A 11 -4.59 0.21 -15.45
CA VAL A 11 -4.87 -0.11 -14.05
C VAL A 11 -5.27 -1.58 -13.92
N TRP A 12 -4.56 -2.30 -13.05
CA TRP A 12 -4.69 -3.74 -12.85
C TRP A 12 -5.03 -4.03 -11.39
N SER A 13 -5.86 -5.05 -11.15
CA SER A 13 -6.23 -5.43 -9.79
C SER A 13 -6.78 -6.84 -9.72
N ASN A 14 -6.61 -7.55 -8.61
CA ASN A 14 -7.32 -8.81 -8.39
C ASN A 14 -8.86 -8.62 -8.24
N ILE A 15 -9.31 -7.43 -7.86
CA ILE A 15 -10.73 -7.09 -7.77
C ILE A 15 -11.24 -6.25 -8.95
N GLN A 16 -10.56 -6.29 -10.10
CA GLN A 16 -11.03 -5.60 -11.31
C GLN A 16 -12.39 -6.18 -11.79
N LYS A 17 -13.31 -5.29 -12.17
CA LYS A 17 -14.55 -5.57 -12.90
C LYS A 17 -14.34 -6.02 -14.35
N ASP A 18 -13.33 -5.51 -15.03
CA ASP A 18 -12.87 -5.94 -16.36
C ASP A 18 -12.00 -7.21 -16.20
N PRO A 19 -12.47 -8.37 -16.69
CA PRO A 19 -11.72 -9.62 -16.61
C PRO A 19 -10.34 -9.56 -17.31
N GLY A 20 -10.19 -8.73 -18.34
CA GLY A 20 -8.93 -8.57 -19.07
C GLY A 20 -7.83 -7.82 -18.29
N ARG A 21 -8.19 -7.23 -17.14
CA ARG A 21 -7.28 -6.48 -16.27
C ARG A 21 -7.18 -7.08 -14.86
N ARG A 22 -7.64 -8.33 -14.70
CA ARG A 22 -7.64 -9.02 -13.41
C ARG A 22 -6.29 -9.69 -13.13
N LEU A 23 -5.78 -9.52 -11.92
CA LEU A 23 -4.57 -10.18 -11.42
C LEU A 23 -4.93 -11.34 -10.49
N THR A 24 -4.00 -12.27 -10.29
CA THR A 24 -4.08 -13.35 -9.29
C THR A 24 -3.03 -13.13 -8.20
N ALA A 25 -3.10 -13.87 -7.10
CA ALA A 25 -2.12 -13.73 -6.00
C ALA A 25 -0.66 -13.94 -6.43
N GLY A 26 -0.41 -14.80 -7.43
CA GLY A 26 0.93 -15.07 -7.97
C GLY A 26 1.36 -14.11 -9.08
N SER A 27 0.51 -13.17 -9.49
CA SER A 27 0.82 -12.25 -10.59
C SER A 27 1.86 -11.20 -10.15
N PRO A 28 2.89 -10.91 -10.98
CA PRO A 28 3.71 -9.73 -10.78
C PRO A 28 2.85 -8.46 -10.94
N SER A 29 3.30 -7.36 -10.35
CA SER A 29 2.72 -6.05 -10.64
C SER A 29 2.95 -5.68 -12.10
N VAL A 30 1.95 -5.07 -12.70
CA VAL A 30 2.00 -4.51 -14.06
C VAL A 30 1.27 -3.18 -14.08
N GLY A 31 1.86 -2.17 -14.73
CA GLY A 31 1.30 -0.82 -14.78
C GLY A 31 0.95 -0.31 -13.38
N HIS A 32 -0.26 0.25 -13.23
CA HIS A 32 -0.76 0.65 -11.93
C HIS A 32 -1.50 -0.51 -11.25
N THR A 33 -0.83 -1.19 -10.33
CA THR A 33 -1.37 -2.38 -9.65
C THR A 33 -2.03 -2.04 -8.31
N PHE A 34 -3.24 -2.56 -8.09
CA PHE A 34 -3.97 -2.51 -6.83
C PHE A 34 -4.27 -3.93 -6.35
N LEU A 35 -3.74 -4.31 -5.20
CA LEU A 35 -3.99 -5.63 -4.61
C LEU A 35 -4.88 -5.48 -3.38
N ASP A 36 -6.02 -6.16 -3.42
CA ASP A 36 -6.80 -6.45 -2.22
C ASP A 36 -6.32 -7.79 -1.67
N PHE A 37 -5.47 -7.75 -0.65
CA PHE A 37 -4.95 -8.96 -0.03
C PHE A 37 -6.01 -9.72 0.77
N GLY A 38 -7.19 -9.14 1.03
CA GLY A 38 -8.29 -9.82 1.71
C GLY A 38 -9.09 -10.77 0.80
N ASP A 39 -8.82 -10.75 -0.50
CA ASP A 39 -9.42 -11.63 -1.49
C ASP A 39 -9.02 -13.10 -1.28
N ASP A 40 -9.92 -14.02 -1.64
CA ASP A 40 -9.81 -15.45 -1.32
C ASP A 40 -8.49 -16.09 -1.83
N ASP A 41 -7.98 -15.61 -2.98
CA ASP A 41 -6.72 -16.08 -3.57
C ASP A 41 -5.51 -15.82 -2.66
N PHE A 42 -5.56 -14.77 -1.83
CA PHE A 42 -4.49 -14.41 -0.90
C PHE A 42 -4.68 -15.03 0.49
N THR A 43 -5.91 -15.39 0.87
CA THR A 43 -6.25 -15.90 2.21
C THR A 43 -6.44 -17.41 2.28
N ASN A 44 -6.25 -18.14 1.18
CA ASN A 44 -6.40 -19.59 1.17
C ASN A 44 -5.33 -20.27 2.06
N GLY A 45 -5.79 -20.84 3.19
CA GLY A 45 -4.92 -21.50 4.17
C GLY A 45 -4.07 -20.56 5.02
N ARG A 46 -4.40 -19.25 5.05
CA ARG A 46 -3.66 -18.20 5.78
C ARG A 46 -4.62 -17.26 6.51
N PRO A 47 -4.19 -16.61 7.60
CA PRO A 47 -5.00 -15.56 8.24
C PRO A 47 -5.23 -14.39 7.29
N HIS A 48 -6.32 -13.65 7.51
CA HIS A 48 -6.60 -12.42 6.75
C HIS A 48 -5.47 -11.39 7.00
N PRO A 49 -5.05 -10.61 5.98
CA PRO A 49 -3.91 -9.68 6.08
C PRO A 49 -4.05 -8.56 7.11
N MET A 50 -5.27 -8.29 7.57
CA MET A 50 -5.49 -7.39 8.69
C MET A 50 -5.00 -7.98 10.02
N ILE A 51 -5.07 -9.31 10.18
CA ILE A 51 -4.65 -10.03 11.38
C ILE A 51 -3.17 -10.38 11.29
N ASP A 52 -2.73 -10.88 10.13
CA ASP A 52 -1.34 -11.25 9.87
C ASP A 52 -0.85 -10.52 8.60
N PRO A 53 -0.06 -9.45 8.73
CA PRO A 53 0.35 -8.66 7.58
C PRO A 53 1.54 -9.26 6.80
N SER A 54 2.07 -10.45 7.14
CA SER A 54 3.31 -10.98 6.54
C SER A 54 3.34 -10.90 5.01
N LEU A 55 2.25 -11.27 4.33
CA LEU A 55 2.14 -11.16 2.87
C LEU A 55 2.27 -9.72 2.35
N ARG A 56 1.68 -8.76 3.07
CA ARG A 56 1.77 -7.34 2.72
C ARG A 56 3.19 -6.82 2.90
N LEU A 57 3.88 -7.27 3.95
CA LEU A 57 5.27 -6.88 4.24
C LEU A 57 6.24 -7.42 3.19
N GLU A 58 6.10 -8.71 2.82
CA GLU A 58 6.87 -9.33 1.74
C GLU A 58 6.65 -8.58 0.42
N ARG A 59 5.39 -8.32 0.07
CA ARG A 59 5.06 -7.61 -1.17
C ARG A 59 5.58 -6.18 -1.17
N LEU A 60 5.52 -5.44 -0.05
CA LEU A 60 6.09 -4.10 0.05
C LEU A 60 7.58 -4.06 -0.31
N VAL A 61 8.36 -5.01 0.21
CA VAL A 61 9.80 -5.08 -0.09
C VAL A 61 10.02 -5.47 -1.56
N GLN A 62 9.25 -6.42 -2.08
CA GLN A 62 9.30 -6.82 -3.49
C GLN A 62 9.00 -5.65 -4.44
N GLU A 63 7.93 -4.89 -4.20
CA GLU A 63 7.58 -3.74 -5.06
C GLU A 63 8.63 -2.62 -4.99
N ALA A 64 9.39 -2.55 -3.89
CA ALA A 64 10.51 -1.63 -3.77
C ALA A 64 11.76 -2.07 -4.56
N GLU A 65 11.78 -3.25 -5.15
CA GLU A 65 12.83 -3.65 -6.09
C GLU A 65 12.52 -3.22 -7.53
N ASP A 66 11.25 -2.96 -7.84
CA ASP A 66 10.82 -2.51 -9.16
C ASP A 66 11.31 -1.07 -9.43
N PRO A 67 12.17 -0.84 -10.45
CA PRO A 67 12.63 0.50 -10.80
C PRO A 67 11.52 1.41 -11.35
N GLU A 68 10.41 0.86 -11.86
CA GLU A 68 9.27 1.62 -12.37
C GLU A 68 8.31 2.06 -11.26
N ALA A 69 8.41 1.47 -10.06
CA ALA A 69 7.58 1.84 -8.92
C ALA A 69 8.00 3.20 -8.33
N ALA A 70 7.21 4.24 -8.65
CA ALA A 70 7.39 5.59 -8.12
C ALA A 70 6.68 5.83 -6.78
N VAL A 71 5.57 5.12 -6.53
CA VAL A 71 4.75 5.27 -5.32
C VAL A 71 4.17 3.94 -4.88
N ILE A 72 4.23 3.66 -3.57
CA ILE A 72 3.50 2.56 -2.93
C ILE A 72 2.49 3.15 -1.96
N VAL A 73 1.26 2.67 -2.04
CA VAL A 73 0.15 3.11 -1.20
C VAL A 73 -0.24 2.00 -0.26
N MET A 74 -0.39 2.33 1.03
CA MET A 74 -0.77 1.38 2.07
C MET A 74 -1.88 1.95 2.96
N ASP A 75 -2.78 1.09 3.38
CA ASP A 75 -3.77 1.36 4.40
C ASP A 75 -3.51 0.55 5.68
N PHE A 76 -3.80 1.14 6.83
CA PHE A 76 -3.63 0.54 8.14
C PHE A 76 -4.97 0.59 8.84
N VAL A 77 -5.54 -0.56 9.18
CA VAL A 77 -6.83 -0.65 9.87
C VAL A 77 -6.57 -0.98 11.32
N LEU A 78 -7.10 -0.16 12.23
CA LEU A 78 -6.99 -0.36 13.67
C LEU A 78 -8.25 -1.04 14.22
N GLY A 79 -8.15 -1.44 15.49
CA GLY A 79 -9.28 -1.92 16.27
C GLY A 79 -9.46 -3.43 16.26
N PHE A 80 -10.59 -3.88 16.80
CA PHE A 80 -10.86 -5.30 17.01
C PHE A 80 -10.83 -6.10 15.71
N GLY A 81 -10.05 -7.19 15.71
CA GLY A 81 -9.90 -8.06 14.54
C GLY A 81 -8.78 -7.65 13.59
N ALA A 82 -8.05 -6.57 13.87
CA ALA A 82 -6.78 -6.24 13.23
C ALA A 82 -5.58 -6.73 14.07
N HIS A 83 -4.38 -6.62 13.50
CA HIS A 83 -3.12 -6.83 14.19
C HIS A 83 -3.01 -5.91 15.41
N GLU A 84 -2.34 -6.37 16.47
CA GLU A 84 -2.22 -5.63 17.73
C GLU A 84 -1.43 -4.31 17.62
N ASP A 85 -0.60 -4.20 16.58
CA ASP A 85 0.13 -2.99 16.21
C ASP A 85 0.45 -3.02 14.69
N PRO A 86 -0.50 -2.60 13.83
CA PRO A 86 -0.36 -2.77 12.38
C PRO A 86 0.71 -1.85 11.77
N VAL A 87 0.91 -0.64 12.31
CA VAL A 87 2.02 0.21 11.85
C VAL A 87 3.34 -0.34 12.35
N GLY A 88 3.47 -0.64 13.65
CA GLY A 88 4.74 -1.02 14.26
C GLY A 88 5.38 -2.23 13.58
N VAL A 89 4.58 -3.28 13.30
CA VAL A 89 5.05 -4.47 12.57
C VAL A 89 5.47 -4.19 11.12
N THR A 90 4.97 -3.11 10.53
CA THR A 90 5.24 -2.72 9.13
C THR A 90 6.47 -1.82 8.99
N LEU A 91 6.86 -1.09 10.04
CA LEU A 91 7.98 -0.14 10.00
C LEU A 91 9.31 -0.73 9.47
N PRO A 92 9.73 -1.96 9.84
CA PRO A 92 10.96 -2.54 9.30
C PRO A 92 10.91 -2.74 7.78
N ALA A 93 9.76 -3.15 7.24
CA ALA A 93 9.58 -3.35 5.80
C ALA A 93 9.54 -2.00 5.04
N ILE A 94 8.95 -0.96 5.64
CA ILE A 94 9.01 0.42 5.11
C ILE A 94 10.46 0.90 5.03
N ALA A 95 11.24 0.73 6.11
CA ALA A 95 12.64 1.12 6.15
C ALA A 95 13.47 0.38 5.08
N GLN A 96 13.23 -0.93 4.94
CA GLN A 96 13.88 -1.75 3.92
C GLN A 96 13.51 -1.30 2.50
N ALA A 97 12.22 -1.10 2.20
CA ALA A 97 11.75 -0.65 0.90
C ALA A 97 12.38 0.69 0.48
N ARG A 98 12.40 1.67 1.40
CA ARG A 98 13.04 2.97 1.16
C ARG A 98 14.54 2.85 0.95
N LYS A 99 15.21 1.98 1.72
CA LYS A 99 16.63 1.71 1.56
C LYS A 99 16.93 1.07 0.19
N THR A 100 16.18 0.06 -0.22
CA THR A 100 16.33 -0.58 -1.55
C THR A 100 16.24 0.46 -2.67
N ALA A 101 15.24 1.34 -2.62
CA ALA A 101 15.11 2.42 -3.60
C ALA A 101 16.28 3.42 -3.53
N SER A 102 16.67 3.86 -2.34
CA SER A 102 17.78 4.79 -2.16
C SER A 102 19.12 4.22 -2.64
N ASP A 103 19.41 2.95 -2.37
CA ASP A 103 20.63 2.28 -2.81
C ASP A 103 20.70 2.17 -4.34
N ALA A 104 19.53 2.11 -5.00
CA ALA A 104 19.39 2.17 -6.46
C ALA A 104 19.37 3.61 -7.02
N GLY A 105 19.59 4.63 -6.18
CA GLY A 105 19.64 6.04 -6.60
C GLY A 105 18.30 6.64 -7.00
N ARG A 106 17.18 6.03 -6.56
CA ARG A 106 15.82 6.45 -6.88
C ARG A 106 15.05 6.84 -5.62
N HIS A 107 14.10 7.77 -5.77
CA HIS A 107 13.15 8.08 -4.71
C HIS A 107 11.92 7.20 -4.85
N LEU A 108 11.55 6.49 -3.78
CA LEU A 108 10.31 5.74 -3.68
C LEU A 108 9.42 6.42 -2.65
N GLU A 109 8.28 6.95 -3.12
CA GLU A 109 7.30 7.57 -2.23
C GLU A 109 6.43 6.48 -1.59
N ILE A 110 6.32 6.48 -0.27
CA ILE A 110 5.38 5.59 0.45
C ILE A 110 4.30 6.47 1.06
N VAL A 111 3.04 6.15 0.77
CA VAL A 111 1.87 6.89 1.21
C VAL A 111 1.01 6.00 2.10
N GLY A 112 0.70 6.49 3.30
CA GLY A 112 -0.11 5.79 4.29
C GLY A 112 -1.48 6.43 4.50
N TYR A 113 -2.46 5.61 4.84
CA TYR A 113 -3.72 6.04 5.47
C TYR A 113 -4.03 5.14 6.65
N VAL A 114 -4.34 5.72 7.81
CA VAL A 114 -4.73 4.96 9.00
C VAL A 114 -6.24 5.13 9.22
N LEU A 115 -6.96 4.01 9.15
CA LEU A 115 -8.38 3.90 9.46
C LEU A 115 -8.54 3.39 10.89
N GLY A 116 -9.12 4.23 11.74
CA GLY A 116 -9.40 3.90 13.13
C GLY A 116 -10.01 5.10 13.86
N THR A 117 -10.20 4.93 15.15
CA THR A 117 -10.75 5.93 16.08
C THR A 117 -9.72 6.27 17.15
N ASP A 118 -10.00 7.32 17.92
CA ASP A 118 -9.24 7.70 19.12
C ASP A 118 -9.40 6.72 20.29
N LEU A 119 -10.33 5.76 20.18
CA LEU A 119 -10.56 4.71 21.16
C LEU A 119 -9.81 3.40 20.82
N ASP A 120 -9.24 3.28 19.63
CA ASP A 120 -8.49 2.09 19.23
C ASP A 120 -7.11 2.05 19.90
N THR A 121 -6.59 0.84 20.09
CA THR A 121 -5.26 0.59 20.64
C THR A 121 -4.44 -0.21 19.61
N PRO A 122 -3.21 0.23 19.25
CA PRO A 122 -2.53 1.43 19.73
C PRO A 122 -3.21 2.69 19.18
N ALA A 123 -2.98 3.84 19.82
CA ALA A 123 -3.74 5.04 19.50
C ALA A 123 -3.50 5.48 18.05
N LEU A 124 -4.56 5.90 17.36
CA LEU A 124 -4.50 6.41 15.99
C LEU A 124 -3.38 7.45 15.78
N ALA A 125 -3.26 8.39 16.71
CA ALA A 125 -2.25 9.44 16.65
C ALA A 125 -0.81 8.90 16.75
N GLU A 126 -0.58 7.87 17.56
CA GLU A 126 0.74 7.23 17.70
C GLU A 126 1.12 6.48 16.43
N GLN A 127 0.16 5.77 15.84
CA GLN A 127 0.33 5.05 14.57
C GLN A 127 0.66 6.02 13.42
N VAL A 128 -0.05 7.15 13.33
CA VAL A 128 0.23 8.21 12.35
C VAL A 128 1.63 8.81 12.58
N ALA A 129 1.95 9.18 13.81
CA ALA A 129 3.26 9.78 14.14
C ALA A 129 4.42 8.83 13.83
N ALA A 130 4.24 7.53 14.05
CA ALA A 130 5.24 6.52 13.72
C ALA A 130 5.48 6.40 12.20
N LEU A 131 4.43 6.46 11.38
CA LEU A 131 4.55 6.50 9.92
C LEU A 131 5.27 7.78 9.44
N GLU A 132 4.88 8.94 9.95
CA GLU A 132 5.52 10.21 9.61
C GLU A 132 7.00 10.22 9.98
N ALA A 133 7.36 9.73 11.18
CA ALA A 133 8.74 9.59 11.62
C ALA A 133 9.56 8.64 10.73
N ALA A 134 8.93 7.63 10.12
CA ALA A 134 9.55 6.73 9.15
C ALA A 134 9.68 7.32 7.74
N GLY A 135 9.19 8.56 7.53
CA GLY A 135 9.22 9.25 6.25
C GLY A 135 8.11 8.82 5.29
N VAL A 136 7.01 8.27 5.81
CA VAL A 136 5.79 7.99 5.04
C VAL A 136 4.94 9.26 4.95
N THR A 137 4.43 9.57 3.77
CA THR A 137 3.42 10.62 3.60
C THR A 137 2.08 10.09 4.08
N VAL A 138 1.57 10.61 5.21
CA VAL A 138 0.27 10.18 5.74
C VAL A 138 -0.85 11.09 5.25
N THR A 139 -1.92 10.48 4.75
CA THR A 139 -3.12 11.18 4.28
C THR A 139 -4.30 10.94 5.23
N ARG A 140 -5.31 11.81 5.19
CA ARG A 140 -6.39 11.82 6.20
C ARG A 140 -7.58 10.94 5.82
N SER A 141 -7.61 10.45 4.59
CA SER A 141 -8.69 9.58 4.09
C SER A 141 -8.22 8.78 2.89
N SER A 142 -8.82 7.61 2.68
CA SER A 142 -8.61 6.80 1.47
C SER A 142 -8.85 7.57 0.15
N THR A 143 -9.74 8.56 0.17
CA THR A 143 -9.99 9.44 -0.99
C THR A 143 -8.81 10.37 -1.25
N GLU A 144 -8.25 10.97 -0.20
CA GLU A 144 -7.05 11.81 -0.32
C GLU A 144 -5.84 10.97 -0.77
N THR A 145 -5.67 9.77 -0.22
CA THR A 145 -4.63 8.81 -0.64
C THR A 145 -4.75 8.49 -2.13
N GLY A 146 -5.95 8.15 -2.60
CA GLY A 146 -6.20 7.85 -4.01
C GLY A 146 -5.92 9.03 -4.94
N ARG A 147 -6.25 10.26 -4.51
CA ARG A 147 -5.94 11.49 -5.27
C ARG A 147 -4.44 11.78 -5.29
N PHE A 148 -3.73 11.56 -4.18
CA PHE A 148 -2.28 11.71 -4.13
C PHE A 148 -1.61 10.77 -5.13
N ALA A 149 -1.94 9.47 -5.08
CA ALA A 149 -1.41 8.47 -6.00
C ALA A 149 -1.69 8.82 -7.47
N ARG A 150 -2.91 9.33 -7.76
CA ARG A 150 -3.28 9.82 -9.09
C ARG A 150 -2.36 10.94 -9.58
N GLU A 151 -2.10 11.95 -8.75
CA GLU A 151 -1.24 13.07 -9.16
C GLU A 151 0.23 12.64 -9.33
N THR A 152 0.71 11.69 -8.52
CA THR A 152 2.05 11.11 -8.71
C THR A 152 2.15 10.36 -10.05
N ALA A 153 1.17 9.51 -10.37
CA ALA A 153 1.12 8.81 -11.65
C ALA A 153 1.06 9.78 -12.85
N ARG A 154 0.29 10.88 -12.75
CA ARG A 154 0.22 11.90 -13.81
C ARG A 154 1.55 12.61 -14.05
N LYS A 155 2.34 12.86 -13.00
CA LYS A 155 3.67 13.47 -13.14
C LYS A 155 4.64 12.50 -13.82
N ALA A 156 4.60 11.22 -13.47
CA ALA A 156 5.43 10.20 -14.09
C ALA A 156 5.19 10.09 -15.60
N HIS A 157 3.93 10.18 -16.06
CA HIS A 157 3.60 10.18 -17.50
C HIS A 157 4.04 11.44 -18.28
N ARG A 158 4.45 12.51 -17.58
CA ARG A 158 4.85 13.78 -18.20
C ARG A 158 6.36 14.03 -18.17
N ALA A 159 7.11 13.23 -17.41
CA ALA A 159 8.57 13.28 -17.30
C ALA A 159 9.20 12.40 -18.38
#